data_AF-A0A8S3VLB9-F1
#
_entry.id   AF-A0A8S3VLB9-F1
#
_cell.length_a   1.000
_cell.length_b   1.000
_cell.length_c   1.000
_cell.angle_alpha   90.00
_cell.angle_beta   90.00
_cell.angle_gamma   90.00
#
_symmetry.space_group_name_H-M   'P 1'
#
loop_
_entity.id
_entity.type
_entity.pdbx_description
1 polymer ?
#
loop_
_entity_poly.entity_id
_entity_poly.type
_entity_poly.pdbx_seq_one_letter_code
_entity_poly.pdbx_strand_id
1 'polypeptide(L)'
;MIVPKLGCVNYRSNYDFENINALSPMIYFGSVTIYLFTVSNRPIKVLVAFGDQATGCVLHCGGQNGWACSQLAKKLRKMASGEQHLHLSVRENDKEKLGELLGAGVDINCLFYGWTPLQVAIQEGNEDIGVFLIEKGCDYNFHDRHSVTPFEDAVNRNLSKIVGALLSKGVKPDEPLSTGNLAICVAAEKSYKELLQTLINGGATVNSVNNEGATPLYIASKEGHNGLIQTLLNARANVNMPCEKGEQHTPLIAATAAEQFDVVKLLLKNNCDINAPDKDGWTPLWHAYGNNDEDSMKLLLKSGADKNVRNADGVTIMDEAKDADDDSMIELLQSFSQAWT
;
A
#
# COMPACT_ATOMS: atom_id res chain seq x y z
N MET A 1 -36.12 -27.34 -5.64
CA MET A 1 -37.48 -26.94 -5.21
C MET A 1 -37.89 -25.79 -6.11
N ILE A 2 -38.97 -25.97 -6.87
CA ILE A 2 -39.44 -25.02 -7.89
C ILE A 2 -39.80 -23.70 -7.20
N VAL A 3 -39.12 -22.61 -7.55
CA VAL A 3 -39.49 -21.26 -7.09
C VAL A 3 -40.73 -20.86 -7.89
N PRO A 4 -41.92 -20.70 -7.27
CA PRO A 4 -43.07 -20.23 -8.02
C PRO A 4 -42.83 -18.76 -8.39
N LYS A 5 -43.20 -18.37 -9.61
CA LYS A 5 -43.26 -16.97 -10.05
C LYS A 5 -44.06 -16.15 -9.02
N LEU A 6 -43.37 -15.40 -8.15
CA LEU A 6 -43.98 -14.41 -7.29
C LEU A 6 -44.20 -13.15 -8.14
N GLY A 7 -45.44 -12.91 -8.54
CA GLY A 7 -45.82 -11.68 -9.22
C GLY A 7 -45.59 -10.48 -8.31
N CYS A 8 -44.79 -9.51 -8.74
CA CYS A 8 -44.69 -8.21 -8.10
C CYS A 8 -46.01 -7.48 -8.26
N VAL A 9 -46.76 -7.30 -7.18
CA VAL A 9 -47.93 -6.42 -7.17
C VAL A 9 -47.47 -5.05 -6.67
N ASN A 10 -47.47 -4.06 -7.57
CA ASN A 10 -47.27 -2.65 -7.20
C ASN A 10 -48.48 -2.17 -6.37
N TYR A 11 -48.35 -2.17 -5.04
CA TYR A 11 -49.33 -1.54 -4.17
C TYR A 11 -48.93 -0.08 -3.90
N ARG A 12 -49.62 0.87 -4.53
CA ARG A 12 -49.84 2.20 -3.96
C ARG A 12 -51.08 2.10 -3.07
N SER A 13 -50.92 1.95 -1.75
CA SER A 13 -52.06 2.09 -0.85
C SER A 13 -51.66 2.56 0.54
N ASN A 14 -52.15 3.76 0.87
CA ASN A 14 -52.43 4.34 2.17
C ASN A 14 -52.52 3.33 3.32
N TYR A 15 -51.41 3.10 4.02
CA TYR A 15 -51.43 2.59 5.39
C TYR A 15 -50.96 3.72 6.29
N ASP A 16 -51.80 4.12 7.25
CA ASP A 16 -51.40 4.96 8.36
C ASP A 16 -50.31 4.23 9.16
N PHE A 17 -49.11 4.82 9.18
CA PHE A 17 -47.92 4.32 9.87
C PHE A 17 -47.99 4.50 11.40
N GLU A 18 -49.12 4.97 11.94
CA GLU A 18 -49.28 5.35 13.36
C GLU A 18 -49.34 4.17 14.36
N ASN A 19 -49.38 2.91 13.89
CA ASN A 19 -49.46 1.72 14.76
C ASN A 19 -48.40 0.65 14.47
N ILE A 20 -47.17 1.07 14.15
CA ILE A 20 -46.01 0.19 14.09
C ILE A 20 -45.32 0.19 15.46
N ASN A 21 -45.48 -0.89 16.23
CA ASN A 21 -44.53 -1.19 17.31
C ASN A 21 -43.22 -1.62 16.67
N ALA A 22 -42.33 -0.66 16.42
CA ALA A 22 -41.02 -0.92 15.84
C ALA A 22 -40.18 -1.75 16.82
N LEU A 23 -40.04 -3.05 16.55
CA LEU A 23 -38.89 -3.79 17.05
C LEU A 23 -37.68 -3.26 16.28
N SER A 24 -36.75 -2.66 17.01
CA SER A 24 -35.55 -1.94 16.57
C SER A 24 -34.97 -2.38 15.22
N PRO A 25 -34.43 -1.46 14.40
CA PRO A 25 -33.91 -1.77 13.07
C PRO A 25 -32.80 -2.82 13.19
N MET A 26 -33.03 -4.01 12.64
CA MET A 26 -32.06 -5.10 12.67
C MET A 26 -31.79 -5.54 11.25
N ILE A 27 -30.53 -5.32 10.87
CA ILE A 27 -29.81 -5.87 9.72
C ILE A 27 -29.78 -4.93 8.50
N TYR A 28 -28.60 -4.32 8.33
CA TYR A 28 -28.18 -3.53 7.17
C TYR A 28 -27.32 -4.44 6.27
N PHE A 29 -27.74 -4.66 5.02
CA PHE A 29 -26.96 -5.32 3.97
C PHE A 29 -26.72 -4.33 2.83
N GLY A 30 -25.71 -3.46 2.93
CA GLY A 30 -25.44 -2.45 1.89
C GLY A 30 -26.68 -1.61 1.57
N SER A 31 -27.22 -1.72 0.34
CA SER A 31 -28.45 -1.05 -0.10
C SER A 31 -29.74 -1.77 0.31
N VAL A 32 -29.71 -2.77 1.21
CA VAL A 32 -30.89 -3.55 1.60
C VAL A 32 -31.11 -3.47 3.10
N THR A 33 -32.27 -2.96 3.51
CA THR A 33 -32.69 -2.87 4.91
C THR A 33 -33.87 -3.79 5.15
N ILE A 34 -33.72 -4.75 6.06
CA ILE A 34 -34.80 -5.69 6.39
C ILE A 34 -35.51 -5.21 7.65
N TYR A 35 -36.79 -4.84 7.52
CA TYR A 35 -37.63 -4.49 8.65
C TYR A 35 -38.54 -5.67 9.01
N LEU A 36 -38.49 -6.10 10.27
CA LEU A 36 -39.42 -7.06 10.84
C LEU A 36 -40.44 -6.30 11.67
N PHE A 37 -41.72 -6.33 11.28
CA PHE A 37 -42.77 -5.69 12.05
C PHE A 37 -43.99 -6.59 12.23
N THR A 38 -44.70 -6.34 13.32
CA THR A 38 -45.98 -6.98 13.65
C THR A 38 -47.06 -5.91 13.66
N VAL A 39 -48.17 -6.12 12.94
CA VAL A 39 -49.36 -5.27 13.02
C VAL A 39 -50.46 -6.08 13.72
N SER A 40 -50.90 -5.58 14.87
CA SER A 40 -52.17 -5.93 15.54
C SER A 40 -52.52 -7.44 15.55
N ASN A 41 -51.73 -8.26 16.26
CA ASN A 41 -52.01 -9.68 16.51
C ASN A 41 -52.19 -10.58 15.25
N ARG A 42 -51.56 -10.23 14.12
CA ARG A 42 -51.53 -11.05 12.89
C ARG A 42 -50.09 -11.53 12.57
N PRO A 43 -49.89 -12.58 11.73
CA PRO A 43 -48.58 -13.21 11.54
C PRO A 43 -47.50 -12.23 11.04
N ILE A 44 -46.25 -12.52 11.42
CA ILE A 44 -45.03 -11.72 11.15
C ILE A 44 -44.95 -11.38 9.66
N LYS A 45 -44.84 -10.08 9.34
CA LYS A 45 -44.56 -9.60 7.98
C LYS A 45 -43.07 -9.24 7.88
N VAL A 46 -42.41 -9.71 6.82
CA VAL A 46 -41.01 -9.38 6.51
C VAL A 46 -41.02 -8.33 5.41
N LEU A 47 -40.47 -7.15 5.69
CA LEU A 47 -40.24 -6.11 4.69
C LEU A 47 -38.76 -6.10 4.33
N VAL A 48 -38.48 -6.28 3.05
CA VAL A 48 -37.12 -6.14 2.50
C VAL A 48 -37.14 -4.86 1.67
N ALA A 49 -36.49 -3.81 2.16
CA ALA A 49 -36.37 -2.54 1.45
C ALA A 49 -35.04 -2.51 0.69
N PHE A 50 -35.05 -2.07 -0.57
CA PHE A 50 -33.86 -1.90 -1.41
C PHE A 50 -33.66 -0.41 -1.74
N GLY A 51 -32.63 0.23 -1.19
CA GLY A 51 -32.07 1.52 -1.64
C GLY A 51 -32.95 2.76 -1.44
N ASP A 52 -32.40 3.91 -1.82
CA ASP A 52 -32.92 5.28 -1.60
C ASP A 52 -34.22 5.64 -2.35
N GLN A 53 -34.81 4.71 -3.10
CA GLN A 53 -36.15 4.87 -3.64
C GLN A 53 -37.05 3.76 -3.11
N ALA A 54 -38.10 4.15 -2.39
CA ALA A 54 -39.05 3.29 -1.70
C ALA A 54 -39.90 2.43 -2.66
N THR A 55 -39.28 1.50 -3.37
CA THR A 55 -39.93 0.39 -4.07
C THR A 55 -39.67 -0.89 -3.28
N GLY A 56 -40.33 -1.02 -2.13
CA GLY A 56 -40.26 -2.21 -1.29
C GLY A 56 -41.19 -3.32 -1.79
N CYS A 57 -40.69 -4.55 -1.86
CA CYS A 57 -41.55 -5.73 -2.01
C CYS A 57 -42.03 -6.17 -0.62
N VAL A 58 -43.34 -6.15 -0.39
CA VAL A 58 -43.95 -6.70 0.83
C VAL A 58 -44.18 -8.19 0.62
N LEU A 59 -43.38 -9.04 1.26
CA LEU A 59 -43.64 -10.48 1.27
C LEU A 59 -44.80 -10.77 2.22
N HIS A 60 -45.99 -10.98 1.66
CA HIS A 60 -47.19 -11.29 2.43
C HIS A 60 -47.23 -12.80 2.72
N CYS A 61 -46.78 -13.25 3.90
CA CYS A 61 -46.99 -14.63 4.35
C CYS A 61 -48.44 -14.78 4.89
N GLY A 62 -49.41 -15.01 4.02
CA GLY A 62 -50.77 -15.42 4.41
C GLY A 62 -50.93 -16.94 4.35
N GLY A 63 -51.25 -17.60 5.47
CA GLY A 63 -51.66 -19.01 5.54
C GLY A 63 -50.55 -20.05 5.27
N GLN A 64 -50.55 -21.15 6.04
CA GLN A 64 -49.73 -22.39 5.96
C GLN A 64 -48.19 -22.29 5.82
N ASN A 65 -47.62 -21.13 5.47
CA ASN A 65 -46.19 -20.91 5.22
C ASN A 65 -45.49 -20.12 6.33
N GLY A 66 -46.18 -19.80 7.44
CA GLY A 66 -45.62 -19.03 8.57
C GLY A 66 -44.43 -19.71 9.25
N TRP A 67 -44.41 -21.05 9.28
CA TRP A 67 -43.27 -21.82 9.76
C TRP A 67 -42.04 -21.63 8.86
N ALA A 68 -42.20 -21.67 7.54
CA ALA A 68 -41.10 -21.44 6.59
C ALA A 68 -40.55 -20.00 6.69
N CYS A 69 -41.43 -18.99 6.82
CA CYS A 69 -41.01 -17.59 7.02
C CYS A 69 -40.27 -17.41 8.37
N SER A 70 -40.67 -18.11 9.44
CA SER A 70 -39.99 -18.10 10.74
C SER A 70 -38.62 -18.79 10.70
N GLN A 71 -38.51 -19.95 10.03
CA GLN A 71 -37.22 -20.63 9.84
C GLN A 71 -36.26 -19.81 8.99
N LEU A 72 -36.77 -19.15 7.94
CA LEU A 72 -35.99 -18.23 7.12
C LEU A 72 -35.49 -17.03 7.95
N ALA A 73 -36.35 -16.40 8.75
CA ALA A 73 -35.95 -15.30 9.63
C ALA A 73 -34.91 -15.72 10.69
N LYS A 74 -35.04 -16.92 11.27
CA LYS A 74 -34.03 -17.49 12.20
C LYS A 74 -32.71 -17.75 11.50
N LYS A 75 -32.75 -18.28 10.27
CA LYS A 75 -31.55 -18.55 9.46
C LYS A 75 -30.86 -17.24 9.07
N LEU A 76 -31.61 -16.22 8.66
CA LEU A 76 -31.11 -14.87 8.36
C LEU A 76 -30.52 -14.18 9.59
N ARG A 77 -31.15 -14.28 10.77
CA ARG A 77 -30.58 -13.76 12.02
C ARG A 77 -29.30 -14.48 12.42
N LYS A 78 -29.25 -15.81 12.26
CA LYS A 78 -28.05 -16.61 12.57
C LYS A 78 -26.91 -16.31 11.60
N MET A 79 -27.22 -16.06 10.33
CA MET A 79 -26.25 -15.58 9.33
C MET A 79 -25.73 -14.18 9.69
N ALA A 80 -26.62 -13.22 9.95
CA ALA A 80 -26.24 -11.87 10.36
C ALA A 80 -25.41 -11.85 11.66
N SER A 81 -25.73 -12.73 12.63
CA SER A 81 -24.87 -12.91 13.80
C SER A 81 -23.53 -13.53 13.40
N GLY A 82 -23.49 -14.55 12.55
CA GLY A 82 -22.25 -15.22 12.14
C GLY A 82 -21.27 -14.27 11.44
N GLU A 83 -21.77 -13.43 10.54
CA GLU A 83 -20.97 -12.42 9.81
C GLU A 83 -20.40 -11.36 10.77
N GLN A 84 -21.20 -10.88 11.73
CA GLN A 84 -20.71 -9.98 12.77
C GLN A 84 -19.66 -10.65 13.67
N HIS A 85 -19.90 -11.91 14.06
CA HIS A 85 -18.96 -12.66 14.90
C HIS A 85 -17.66 -12.97 14.16
N LEU A 86 -17.70 -13.14 12.83
CA LEU A 86 -16.50 -13.32 12.01
C LEU A 86 -15.59 -12.09 12.09
N HIS A 87 -16.15 -10.89 11.89
CA HIS A 87 -15.40 -9.64 12.02
C HIS A 87 -14.89 -9.40 13.45
N LEU A 88 -15.71 -9.71 14.47
CA LEU A 88 -15.27 -9.62 15.86
C LEU A 88 -14.09 -10.57 16.14
N SER A 89 -14.14 -11.81 15.65
CA SER A 89 -13.02 -12.75 15.77
C SER A 89 -11.75 -12.26 15.10
N VAL A 90 -11.84 -11.58 13.95
CA VAL A 90 -10.68 -10.93 13.33
C VAL A 90 -10.09 -9.85 14.23
N ARG A 91 -10.92 -8.98 14.81
CA ARG A 91 -10.47 -7.87 15.68
C ARG A 91 -9.90 -8.37 17.01
N GLU A 92 -10.49 -9.43 17.54
CA GLU A 92 -10.04 -10.11 18.77
C GLU A 92 -8.79 -10.98 18.52
N ASN A 93 -8.33 -11.11 17.26
CA ASN A 93 -7.24 -11.99 16.85
C ASN A 93 -7.48 -13.47 17.22
N ASP A 94 -8.75 -13.89 17.24
CA ASP A 94 -9.19 -15.23 17.62
C ASP A 94 -9.25 -16.16 16.39
N LYS A 95 -8.10 -16.74 16.06
CA LYS A 95 -7.95 -17.64 14.91
C LYS A 95 -8.80 -18.92 15.02
N GLU A 96 -9.02 -19.42 16.24
CA GLU A 96 -9.79 -20.65 16.47
C GLU A 96 -11.26 -20.43 16.15
N LYS A 97 -11.87 -19.41 16.76
CA LYS A 97 -13.27 -19.03 16.51
C LYS A 97 -13.48 -18.58 15.07
N LEU A 98 -12.49 -17.90 14.47
CA LEU A 98 -12.51 -17.59 13.04
C LEU A 98 -12.59 -18.87 12.19
N GLY A 99 -11.78 -19.88 12.52
CA GLY A 99 -11.80 -21.19 11.87
C GLY A 99 -13.14 -21.94 12.04
N GLU A 100 -13.73 -21.91 13.23
CA GLU A 100 -15.06 -22.50 13.49
C GLU A 100 -16.16 -21.84 12.66
N LEU A 101 -16.17 -20.50 12.59
CA LEU A 101 -17.16 -19.74 11.83
C LEU A 101 -17.06 -20.01 10.33
N LEU A 102 -15.84 -20.06 9.78
CA LEU A 102 -15.62 -20.45 8.39
C LEU A 102 -16.02 -21.91 8.14
N GLY A 103 -15.72 -22.82 9.08
CA GLY A 103 -16.16 -24.23 9.02
C GLY A 103 -17.68 -24.39 9.07
N ALA A 104 -18.39 -23.48 9.74
CA ALA A 104 -19.85 -23.40 9.77
C ALA A 104 -20.46 -22.80 8.48
N GLY A 105 -19.63 -22.39 7.52
CA GLY A 105 -20.07 -21.86 6.23
C GLY A 105 -20.44 -20.37 6.26
N VAL A 106 -19.92 -19.59 7.21
CA VAL A 106 -19.99 -18.13 7.14
C VAL A 106 -19.14 -17.67 5.94
N ASP A 107 -19.69 -16.74 5.15
CA ASP A 107 -18.99 -16.20 3.99
C ASP A 107 -17.74 -15.43 4.43
N ILE A 108 -16.58 -15.82 3.90
CA ILE A 108 -15.28 -15.21 4.19
C ILE A 108 -15.18 -13.77 3.66
N ASN A 109 -16.05 -13.39 2.72
CA ASN A 109 -16.10 -12.06 2.13
C ASN A 109 -17.30 -11.23 2.67
N CYS A 110 -17.95 -11.69 3.75
CA CYS A 110 -19.09 -10.97 4.30
C CYS A 110 -18.72 -9.54 4.67
N LEU A 111 -19.63 -8.58 4.45
CA LEU A 111 -19.34 -7.18 4.71
C LEU A 111 -19.89 -6.73 6.06
N PHE A 112 -19.07 -6.05 6.85
CA PHE A 112 -19.50 -5.33 8.06
C PHE A 112 -19.11 -3.86 7.95
N TYR A 113 -20.12 -2.97 7.94
CA TYR A 113 -19.96 -1.56 7.60
C TYR A 113 -19.22 -1.29 6.28
N GLY A 114 -19.34 -2.21 5.31
CA GLY A 114 -18.69 -2.11 4.00
C GLY A 114 -17.24 -2.61 3.94
N TRP A 115 -16.74 -3.21 5.03
CA TRP A 115 -15.40 -3.79 5.11
C TRP A 115 -15.48 -5.31 5.05
N THR A 116 -14.52 -5.94 4.37
CA THR A 116 -14.31 -7.39 4.41
C THR A 116 -13.49 -7.78 5.65
N PRO A 117 -13.53 -9.07 6.07
CA PRO A 117 -12.70 -9.57 7.17
C PRO A 117 -11.20 -9.38 6.90
N LEU A 118 -10.75 -9.49 5.64
CA LEU A 118 -9.35 -9.25 5.27
C LEU A 118 -8.95 -7.79 5.48
N GLN A 119 -9.78 -6.84 5.06
CA GLN A 119 -9.48 -5.41 5.26
C GLN A 119 -9.49 -5.05 6.75
N VAL A 120 -10.39 -5.64 7.56
CA VAL A 120 -10.34 -5.47 9.02
C VAL A 120 -9.05 -6.04 9.60
N ALA A 121 -8.58 -7.20 9.14
CA ALA A 121 -7.29 -7.77 9.59
C ALA A 121 -6.11 -6.85 9.26
N ILE A 122 -6.09 -6.24 8.07
CA ILE A 122 -5.09 -5.26 7.64
C ILE A 122 -5.18 -3.99 8.50
N GLN A 123 -6.40 -3.49 8.75
CA GLN A 123 -6.62 -2.28 9.54
C GLN A 123 -6.12 -2.42 10.98
N GLU A 124 -6.37 -3.59 11.59
CA GLU A 124 -5.94 -3.90 12.96
C GLU A 124 -4.46 -4.37 13.02
N GLY A 125 -3.81 -4.60 11.87
CA GLY A 125 -2.43 -5.10 11.80
C GLY A 125 -2.25 -6.58 12.18
N ASN A 126 -3.35 -7.36 12.18
CA ASN A 126 -3.36 -8.77 12.55
C ASN A 126 -2.86 -9.63 11.39
N GLU A 127 -1.55 -9.63 11.16
CA GLU A 127 -0.92 -10.32 10.03
C GLU A 127 -1.26 -11.82 9.95
N ASP A 128 -1.23 -12.54 11.08
CA ASP A 128 -1.46 -13.98 11.10
C ASP A 128 -2.90 -14.34 10.72
N ILE A 129 -3.87 -13.47 11.06
CA ILE A 129 -5.27 -13.60 10.65
C ILE A 129 -5.42 -13.23 9.18
N GLY A 130 -4.79 -12.14 8.73
CA GLY A 130 -4.80 -11.75 7.32
C GLY A 130 -4.26 -12.85 6.41
N VAL A 131 -3.11 -13.43 6.76
CA VAL A 131 -2.53 -14.59 6.06
C VAL A 131 -3.48 -15.77 6.07
N PHE A 132 -4.08 -16.11 7.21
CA PHE A 132 -5.05 -17.20 7.31
C PHE A 132 -6.27 -17.00 6.39
N LEU A 133 -6.82 -15.77 6.32
CA LEU A 133 -7.93 -15.45 5.44
C LEU A 133 -7.54 -15.61 3.96
N ILE A 134 -6.35 -15.14 3.57
CA ILE A 134 -5.81 -15.30 2.21
C ILE A 134 -5.60 -16.78 1.86
N GLU A 135 -5.08 -17.58 2.79
CA GLU A 135 -4.92 -19.03 2.62
C GLU A 135 -6.25 -19.74 2.41
N LYS A 136 -7.32 -19.29 3.09
CA LYS A 136 -8.69 -19.79 2.94
C LYS A 136 -9.40 -19.31 1.68
N GLY A 137 -8.77 -18.45 0.87
CA GLY A 137 -9.29 -18.04 -0.43
C GLY A 137 -10.30 -16.91 -0.35
N CYS A 138 -10.12 -15.95 0.57
CA CYS A 138 -10.86 -14.70 0.52
C CYS A 138 -10.61 -13.95 -0.79
N ASP A 139 -11.56 -13.11 -1.19
CA ASP A 139 -11.37 -12.16 -2.27
C ASP A 139 -10.45 -11.03 -1.78
N TYR A 140 -9.30 -10.89 -2.42
CA TYR A 140 -8.29 -9.89 -2.11
C TYR A 140 -8.25 -8.74 -3.12
N ASN A 141 -9.20 -8.68 -4.07
CA ASN A 141 -9.34 -7.56 -5.01
C ASN A 141 -10.39 -6.55 -4.57
N PHE A 142 -11.14 -6.85 -3.50
CA PHE A 142 -12.17 -5.96 -2.98
C PHE A 142 -11.53 -4.67 -2.46
N HIS A 143 -11.76 -3.56 -3.15
CA HIS A 143 -11.25 -2.25 -2.79
C HIS A 143 -12.26 -1.46 -1.96
N ASP A 144 -11.76 -0.58 -1.09
CA ASP A 144 -12.62 0.28 -0.26
C ASP A 144 -13.25 1.43 -1.08
N ARG A 145 -13.94 2.35 -0.40
CA ARG A 145 -14.56 3.55 -1.01
C ARG A 145 -13.55 4.53 -1.63
N HIS A 146 -12.27 4.38 -1.30
CA HIS A 146 -11.16 5.17 -1.84
C HIS A 146 -10.44 4.43 -2.97
N SER A 147 -10.96 3.28 -3.41
CA SER A 147 -10.35 2.40 -4.42
C SER A 147 -8.99 1.85 -4.01
N VAL A 148 -8.71 1.79 -2.71
CA VAL A 148 -7.47 1.21 -2.19
C VAL A 148 -7.62 -0.30 -2.12
N THR A 149 -6.68 -1.02 -2.75
CA THR A 149 -6.67 -2.49 -2.72
C THR A 149 -6.12 -3.00 -1.38
N PRO A 150 -6.49 -4.22 -0.93
CA PRO A 150 -5.89 -4.86 0.23
C PRO A 150 -4.36 -4.95 0.16
N PHE A 151 -3.81 -5.14 -1.05
CA PHE A 151 -2.36 -5.12 -1.27
C PHE A 151 -1.75 -3.76 -0.97
N GLU A 152 -2.35 -2.69 -1.48
CA GLU A 152 -1.88 -1.32 -1.25
C GLU A 152 -1.97 -0.91 0.22
N ASP A 153 -3.09 -1.22 0.90
CA ASP A 153 -3.24 -0.91 2.33
C ASP A 153 -2.22 -1.68 3.18
N ALA A 154 -1.95 -2.96 2.84
CA ALA A 154 -0.92 -3.75 3.51
C ALA A 154 0.50 -3.19 3.28
N VAL A 155 0.83 -2.71 2.08
CA VAL A 155 2.11 -2.06 1.77
C VAL A 155 2.29 -0.78 2.57
N ASN A 156 1.28 0.10 2.57
CA ASN A 156 1.32 1.38 3.28
C ASN A 156 1.43 1.22 4.81
N ARG A 157 1.01 0.07 5.35
CA ARG A 157 1.06 -0.28 6.78
C ARG A 157 2.25 -1.15 7.17
N ASN A 158 3.15 -1.47 6.25
CA ASN A 158 4.29 -2.37 6.49
C ASN A 158 3.90 -3.80 6.94
N LEU A 159 2.79 -4.34 6.44
CA LEU A 159 2.32 -5.69 6.79
C LEU A 159 2.95 -6.76 5.88
N SER A 160 4.25 -6.98 6.07
CA SER A 160 5.10 -7.83 5.24
C SER A 160 4.54 -9.25 5.07
N LYS A 161 3.97 -9.87 6.11
CA LYS A 161 3.43 -11.24 5.96
C LYS A 161 2.20 -11.28 5.06
N ILE A 162 1.31 -10.29 5.19
CA ILE A 162 0.12 -10.17 4.33
C ILE A 162 0.54 -9.90 2.89
N VAL A 163 1.48 -8.98 2.67
CA VAL A 163 2.04 -8.71 1.34
C VAL A 163 2.63 -9.99 0.73
N GLY A 164 3.44 -10.74 1.48
CA GLY A 164 3.99 -12.02 1.02
C GLY A 164 2.91 -13.05 0.66
N ALA A 165 1.86 -13.16 1.46
CA ALA A 165 0.73 -14.05 1.18
C ALA A 165 -0.02 -13.63 -0.10
N LEU A 166 -0.25 -12.34 -0.32
CA LEU A 166 -0.89 -11.81 -1.53
C LEU A 166 -0.04 -12.07 -2.79
N LEU A 167 1.28 -11.84 -2.71
CA LEU A 167 2.20 -12.16 -3.81
C LEU A 167 2.16 -13.65 -4.16
N SER A 168 2.08 -14.53 -3.15
CA SER A 168 1.95 -15.99 -3.37
C SER A 168 0.65 -16.39 -4.09
N LYS A 169 -0.38 -15.54 -4.07
CA LYS A 169 -1.65 -15.73 -4.79
C LYS A 169 -1.63 -15.16 -6.20
N GLY A 170 -0.52 -14.54 -6.62
CA GLY A 170 -0.35 -14.00 -7.98
C GLY A 170 -0.63 -12.50 -8.11
N VAL A 171 -0.75 -11.76 -6.99
CA VAL A 171 -0.71 -10.29 -7.05
C VAL A 171 0.64 -9.85 -7.61
N LYS A 172 0.62 -8.95 -8.60
CA LYS A 172 1.85 -8.50 -9.25
C LYS A 172 2.50 -7.37 -8.42
N PRO A 173 3.78 -7.51 -8.01
CA PRO A 173 4.45 -6.50 -7.20
C PRO A 173 4.79 -5.21 -7.96
N ASP A 174 4.84 -5.28 -9.30
CA ASP A 174 5.26 -4.18 -10.17
C ASP A 174 4.07 -3.37 -10.73
N GLU A 175 2.83 -3.71 -10.35
CA GLU A 175 1.68 -2.88 -10.70
C GLU A 175 1.69 -1.59 -9.86
N PRO A 176 1.51 -0.41 -10.48
CA PRO A 176 1.45 0.85 -9.74
C PRO A 176 0.29 0.87 -8.75
N LEU A 177 0.57 1.37 -7.55
CA LEU A 177 -0.43 1.68 -6.53
C LEU A 177 -1.32 2.83 -7.00
N SER A 178 -2.41 3.12 -6.28
CA SER A 178 -3.34 4.21 -6.62
C SER A 178 -2.66 5.59 -6.71
N THR A 179 -1.56 5.78 -5.99
CA THR A 179 -0.72 6.98 -6.02
C THR A 179 0.18 7.09 -7.25
N GLY A 180 0.29 6.04 -8.07
CA GLY A 180 1.24 5.90 -9.16
C GLY A 180 2.65 5.48 -8.71
N ASN A 181 2.85 5.24 -7.42
CA ASN A 181 4.11 4.74 -6.88
C ASN A 181 4.17 3.19 -6.96
N LEU A 182 5.35 2.61 -6.87
CA LEU A 182 5.53 1.15 -6.80
C LEU A 182 5.67 0.71 -5.34
N ALA A 183 5.18 -0.49 -5.00
CA ALA A 183 5.28 -1.01 -3.64
C ALA A 183 6.73 -1.08 -3.15
N ILE A 184 7.66 -1.46 -4.03
CA ILE A 184 9.09 -1.51 -3.72
C ILE A 184 9.70 -0.12 -3.46
N CYS A 185 9.19 0.92 -4.14
CA CYS A 185 9.60 2.30 -3.91
C CYS A 185 9.02 2.85 -2.59
N VAL A 186 7.78 2.52 -2.23
CA VAL A 186 7.21 2.85 -0.90
C VAL A 186 8.01 2.22 0.22
N ALA A 187 8.38 0.94 0.08
CA ALA A 187 9.23 0.26 1.05
C ALA A 187 10.61 0.92 1.19
N ALA A 188 11.20 1.38 0.08
CA ALA A 188 12.45 2.12 0.07
C ALA A 188 12.33 3.49 0.77
N GLU A 189 11.30 4.27 0.44
CA GLU A 189 11.04 5.61 1.01
C GLU A 189 10.85 5.55 2.54
N LYS A 190 10.03 4.60 3.01
CA LYS A 190 9.67 4.48 4.44
C LYS A 190 10.65 3.64 5.26
N SER A 191 11.76 3.20 4.69
CA SER A 191 12.76 2.34 5.35
C SER A 191 12.22 0.96 5.82
N TYR A 192 11.22 0.41 5.11
CA TYR A 192 10.60 -0.87 5.47
C TYR A 192 11.41 -2.06 4.95
N LYS A 193 12.43 -2.46 5.72
CA LYS A 193 13.39 -3.50 5.32
C LYS A 193 12.75 -4.88 5.08
N GLU A 194 11.91 -5.34 6.01
CA GLU A 194 11.24 -6.63 5.92
C GLU A 194 10.28 -6.68 4.72
N LEU A 195 9.55 -5.58 4.48
CA LEU A 195 8.65 -5.45 3.34
C LEU A 195 9.43 -5.43 2.03
N LEU A 196 10.52 -4.67 1.97
CA LEU A 196 11.39 -4.61 0.79
C LEU A 196 11.89 -6.02 0.44
N GLN A 197 12.39 -6.78 1.42
CA GLN A 197 12.85 -8.15 1.18
C GLN A 197 11.70 -9.06 0.74
N THR A 198 10.51 -8.90 1.31
CA THR A 198 9.31 -9.66 0.91
C THR A 198 8.94 -9.39 -0.53
N LEU A 199 8.92 -8.12 -0.96
CA LEU A 199 8.63 -7.72 -2.34
C LEU A 199 9.65 -8.27 -3.32
N ILE A 200 10.95 -8.17 -3.01
CA ILE A 200 12.04 -8.74 -3.82
C ILE A 200 11.86 -10.26 -3.95
N ASN A 201 11.60 -10.95 -2.85
CA ASN A 201 11.39 -12.40 -2.86
C ASN A 201 10.11 -12.81 -3.62
N GLY A 202 9.10 -11.94 -3.64
CA GLY A 202 7.87 -12.11 -4.41
C GLY A 202 7.98 -11.69 -5.88
N GLY A 203 9.18 -11.38 -6.36
CA GLY A 203 9.45 -11.11 -7.77
C GLY A 203 9.34 -9.65 -8.19
N ALA A 204 9.38 -8.69 -7.26
CA ALA A 204 9.46 -7.27 -7.59
C ALA A 204 10.72 -6.95 -8.39
N THR A 205 10.57 -6.16 -9.45
CA THR A 205 11.70 -5.74 -10.28
C THR A 205 12.46 -4.61 -9.57
N VAL A 206 13.67 -4.91 -9.09
CA VAL A 206 14.49 -4.04 -8.24
C VAL A 206 14.83 -2.68 -8.89
N ASN A 207 14.91 -2.65 -10.22
CA ASN A 207 15.27 -1.46 -10.99
C ASN A 207 14.06 -0.73 -11.60
N SER A 208 12.83 -1.11 -11.25
CA SER A 208 11.64 -0.41 -11.72
C SER A 208 11.61 1.02 -11.19
N VAL A 209 11.09 1.92 -12.02
CA VAL A 209 10.97 3.34 -11.70
C VAL A 209 9.53 3.68 -11.33
N ASN A 210 9.35 4.54 -10.32
CA ASN A 210 8.04 5.08 -9.99
C ASN A 210 7.62 6.16 -11.00
N ASN A 211 6.45 6.79 -10.76
CA ASN A 211 5.96 7.91 -11.57
C ASN A 211 6.87 9.15 -11.59
N GLU A 212 7.83 9.28 -10.68
CA GLU A 212 8.87 10.32 -10.67
C GLU A 212 10.13 9.90 -11.43
N GLY A 213 10.18 8.69 -12.00
CA GLY A 213 11.37 8.17 -12.65
C GLY A 213 12.43 7.65 -11.68
N ALA A 214 12.12 7.55 -10.39
CA ALA A 214 13.06 7.16 -9.34
C ALA A 214 13.05 5.65 -9.10
N THR A 215 14.24 5.05 -9.01
CA THR A 215 14.43 3.65 -8.58
C THR A 215 14.38 3.53 -7.05
N PRO A 216 14.11 2.34 -6.49
CA PRO A 216 14.21 2.09 -5.05
C PRO A 216 15.58 2.45 -4.47
N LEU A 217 16.67 2.21 -5.22
CA LEU A 217 18.01 2.54 -4.78
C LEU A 217 18.22 4.06 -4.72
N TYR A 218 17.78 4.79 -5.74
CA TYR A 218 17.80 6.25 -5.74
C TYR A 218 17.07 6.82 -4.52
N ILE A 219 15.85 6.34 -4.24
CA ILE A 219 15.03 6.81 -3.11
C ILE A 219 15.75 6.53 -1.79
N ALA A 220 16.20 5.29 -1.57
CA ALA A 220 16.93 4.92 -0.36
C ALA A 220 18.23 5.72 -0.20
N SER A 221 18.89 6.10 -1.31
CA SER A 221 20.11 6.88 -1.29
C SER A 221 19.86 8.33 -0.89
N LYS A 222 18.82 8.96 -1.45
CA LYS A 222 18.39 10.32 -1.09
C LYS A 222 17.96 10.42 0.37
N GLU A 223 17.21 9.42 0.87
CA GLU A 223 16.65 9.42 2.23
C GLU A 223 17.64 8.90 3.31
N GLY A 224 18.85 8.47 2.94
CA GLY A 224 19.86 8.05 3.92
C GLY A 224 19.69 6.62 4.47
N HIS A 225 18.91 5.76 3.81
CA HIS A 225 18.55 4.43 4.32
C HIS A 225 19.63 3.37 4.09
N ASN A 226 20.77 3.51 4.77
CA ASN A 226 21.95 2.63 4.67
C ASN A 226 21.62 1.13 4.69
N GLY A 227 20.71 0.70 5.57
CA GLY A 227 20.30 -0.71 5.70
C GLY A 227 19.57 -1.27 4.47
N LEU A 228 18.91 -0.41 3.69
CA LEU A 228 18.22 -0.79 2.46
C LEU A 228 19.17 -0.80 1.27
N ILE A 229 20.15 0.11 1.20
CA ILE A 229 21.13 0.17 0.11
C ILE A 229 21.80 -1.19 -0.10
N GLN A 230 22.32 -1.81 0.97
CA GLN A 230 22.97 -3.12 0.85
C GLN A 230 21.98 -4.22 0.41
N THR A 231 20.73 -4.15 0.87
CA THR A 231 19.68 -5.11 0.50
C THR A 231 19.38 -5.01 -1.00
N LEU A 232 19.21 -3.79 -1.52
CA LEU A 232 18.96 -3.52 -2.94
C LEU A 232 20.15 -3.92 -3.82
N LEU A 233 21.37 -3.58 -3.43
CA LEU A 233 22.58 -3.94 -4.17
C LEU A 233 22.81 -5.46 -4.21
N ASN A 234 22.56 -6.16 -3.10
CA ASN A 234 22.59 -7.62 -3.07
C ASN A 234 21.53 -8.23 -4.00
N ALA A 235 20.39 -7.56 -4.17
CA ALA A 235 19.35 -7.91 -5.13
C ALA A 235 19.63 -7.43 -6.57
N ARG A 236 20.87 -7.01 -6.86
CA ARG A 236 21.34 -6.55 -8.17
C ARG A 236 20.66 -5.26 -8.66
N ALA A 237 20.35 -4.35 -7.75
CA ALA A 237 20.05 -2.97 -8.12
C ALA A 237 21.22 -2.37 -8.91
N ASN A 238 20.92 -1.66 -10.00
CA ASN A 238 21.93 -0.97 -10.77
C ASN A 238 22.30 0.34 -10.04
N VAL A 239 23.52 0.37 -9.52
CA VAL A 239 24.07 1.46 -8.70
C VAL A 239 24.17 2.81 -9.43
N ASN A 240 24.13 2.81 -10.76
CA ASN A 240 24.31 3.99 -11.59
C ASN A 240 23.03 4.46 -12.29
N MET A 241 21.87 3.84 -12.03
CA MET A 241 20.59 4.26 -12.67
C MET A 241 20.19 5.66 -12.19
N PRO A 242 20.20 6.69 -13.06
CA PRO A 242 19.72 8.00 -12.68
C PRO A 242 18.19 8.02 -12.54
N CYS A 243 17.69 8.99 -11.79
CA CYS A 243 16.27 9.32 -11.83
C CYS A 243 15.89 9.79 -13.24
N GLU A 244 14.92 9.15 -13.89
CA GLU A 244 14.58 9.46 -15.30
C GLU A 244 13.96 10.86 -15.47
N LYS A 245 13.32 11.39 -14.42
CA LYS A 245 12.76 12.75 -14.40
C LYS A 245 13.59 13.65 -13.49
N GLY A 246 13.32 14.95 -13.56
CA GLY A 246 14.10 15.95 -12.79
C GLY A 246 15.49 16.12 -13.37
N GLU A 247 16.52 16.18 -12.53
CA GLU A 247 17.89 16.55 -12.88
C GLU A 247 18.76 15.36 -13.36
N GLN A 248 18.22 14.15 -13.51
CA GLN A 248 19.02 12.94 -13.80
C GLN A 248 20.10 12.60 -12.77
N HIS A 249 19.84 12.93 -11.51
CA HIS A 249 20.71 12.51 -10.41
C HIS A 249 20.84 10.98 -10.35
N THR A 250 22.08 10.49 -10.35
CA THR A 250 22.41 9.11 -9.97
C THR A 250 22.17 8.90 -8.47
N PRO A 251 22.12 7.65 -7.96
CA PRO A 251 22.01 7.41 -6.53
C PRO A 251 23.16 8.05 -5.73
N LEU A 252 24.36 8.14 -6.32
CA LEU A 252 25.50 8.83 -5.71
C LEU A 252 25.26 10.34 -5.63
N ILE A 253 24.83 10.98 -6.73
CA ILE A 253 24.49 12.41 -6.70
C ILE A 253 23.37 12.68 -5.69
N ALA A 254 22.32 11.87 -5.68
CA ALA A 254 21.20 12.04 -4.76
C ALA A 254 21.63 11.95 -3.29
N ALA A 255 22.52 11.00 -2.96
CA ALA A 255 23.08 10.88 -1.62
C ALA A 255 23.96 12.08 -1.26
N THR A 256 24.79 12.56 -2.20
CA THR A 256 25.67 13.71 -1.97
C THR A 256 24.89 15.02 -1.83
N ALA A 257 23.93 15.27 -2.72
CA ALA A 257 23.06 16.44 -2.68
C ALA A 257 22.19 16.49 -1.42
N ALA A 258 21.85 15.33 -0.85
CA ALA A 258 21.13 15.20 0.41
C ALA A 258 22.04 15.04 1.65
N GLU A 259 23.36 15.27 1.50
CA GLU A 259 24.36 15.22 2.58
C GLU A 259 24.41 13.87 3.34
N GLN A 260 24.10 12.77 2.66
CA GLN A 260 24.06 11.42 3.22
C GLN A 260 25.44 10.74 3.18
N PHE A 261 26.39 11.25 3.98
CA PHE A 261 27.80 10.83 3.95
C PHE A 261 28.02 9.29 4.02
N ASP A 262 27.30 8.60 4.92
CA ASP A 262 27.44 7.14 5.06
C ASP A 262 26.96 6.38 3.81
N VAL A 263 25.91 6.89 3.15
CA VAL A 263 25.42 6.33 1.87
C VAL A 263 26.42 6.61 0.76
N VAL A 264 26.98 7.82 0.68
CA VAL A 264 28.05 8.16 -0.29
C VAL A 264 29.20 7.15 -0.17
N LYS A 265 29.68 6.93 1.06
CA LYS A 265 30.73 5.93 1.35
C LYS A 265 30.33 4.51 0.95
N LEU A 266 29.07 4.14 1.16
CA LEU A 266 28.56 2.81 0.83
C LEU A 266 28.45 2.59 -0.69
N LEU A 267 27.96 3.58 -1.44
CA LEU A 267 27.85 3.52 -2.89
C LEU A 267 29.23 3.45 -3.56
N LEU A 268 30.19 4.26 -3.09
CA LEU A 268 31.58 4.23 -3.58
C LEU A 268 32.23 2.85 -3.42
N LYS A 269 31.98 2.17 -2.30
CA LYS A 269 32.45 0.79 -2.08
C LYS A 269 31.81 -0.24 -3.02
N ASN A 270 30.69 0.09 -3.65
CA ASN A 270 29.96 -0.77 -4.57
C ASN A 270 30.15 -0.36 -6.04
N ASN A 271 31.30 0.27 -6.35
CA ASN A 271 31.74 0.60 -7.72
C ASN A 271 30.72 1.45 -8.51
N CYS A 272 30.07 2.41 -7.85
CA CYS A 272 29.34 3.44 -8.59
C CYS A 272 30.28 4.30 -9.44
N ASP A 273 29.73 4.90 -10.49
CA ASP A 273 30.44 5.87 -11.30
C ASP A 273 30.55 7.19 -10.52
N ILE A 274 31.73 7.44 -9.99
CA ILE A 274 32.05 8.62 -9.17
C ILE A 274 31.98 9.93 -9.95
N ASN A 275 32.06 9.87 -11.29
CA ASN A 275 32.11 11.04 -12.16
C ASN A 275 30.88 11.17 -13.05
N ALA A 276 29.85 10.33 -12.86
CA ALA A 276 28.61 10.44 -13.61
C ALA A 276 27.99 11.83 -13.40
N PRO A 277 27.79 12.63 -14.46
CA PRO A 277 27.19 13.94 -14.34
C PRO A 277 25.66 13.87 -14.36
N ASP A 278 25.02 14.89 -13.80
CA ASP A 278 23.60 15.17 -14.01
C ASP A 278 23.33 15.96 -15.31
N LYS A 279 22.11 16.48 -15.48
CA LYS A 279 21.72 17.27 -16.66
C LYS A 279 22.52 18.54 -16.88
N ASP A 280 23.00 19.16 -15.81
CA ASP A 280 23.75 20.42 -15.84
C ASP A 280 25.27 20.15 -15.88
N GLY A 281 25.66 18.88 -16.02
CA GLY A 281 27.06 18.46 -16.05
C GLY A 281 27.70 18.40 -14.66
N TRP A 282 26.92 18.52 -13.59
CA TRP A 282 27.45 18.50 -12.22
C TRP A 282 27.67 17.06 -11.79
N THR A 283 28.89 16.78 -11.34
CA THR A 283 29.27 15.48 -10.77
C THR A 283 28.97 15.45 -9.27
N PRO A 284 29.04 14.28 -8.60
CA PRO A 284 28.96 14.23 -7.14
C PRO A 284 29.91 15.22 -6.43
N LEU A 285 31.11 15.46 -6.99
CA LEU A 285 32.05 16.43 -6.42
C LEU A 285 31.54 17.88 -6.53
N TRP A 286 30.86 18.23 -7.63
CA TRP A 286 30.19 19.54 -7.79
C TRP A 286 29.09 19.73 -6.75
N HIS A 287 28.25 18.71 -6.54
CA HIS A 287 27.18 18.75 -5.52
C HIS A 287 27.74 18.89 -4.11
N ALA A 288 28.81 18.16 -3.76
CA ALA A 288 29.47 18.31 -2.45
C ALA A 288 30.05 19.71 -2.25
N TYR A 289 30.61 20.31 -3.31
CA TYR A 289 31.10 21.69 -3.27
C TYR A 289 29.96 22.71 -3.08
N GLY A 290 28.89 22.61 -3.87
CA GLY A 290 27.72 23.51 -3.76
C GLY A 290 27.03 23.45 -2.40
N ASN A 291 27.09 22.31 -1.71
CA ASN A 291 26.57 22.13 -0.36
C ASN A 291 27.57 22.52 0.75
N ASN A 292 28.81 22.88 0.41
CA ASN A 292 29.89 23.11 1.36
C ASN A 292 30.18 21.88 2.26
N ASP A 293 30.00 20.66 1.73
CA ASP A 293 30.24 19.38 2.40
C ASP A 293 31.70 18.93 2.20
N GLU A 294 32.59 19.50 3.01
CA GLU A 294 34.03 19.23 2.94
C GLU A 294 34.39 17.76 3.17
N ASP A 295 33.61 17.04 3.99
CA ASP A 295 33.85 15.64 4.29
C ASP A 295 33.55 14.76 3.07
N SER A 296 32.39 14.95 2.42
CA SER A 296 32.07 14.27 1.16
C SER A 296 33.05 14.65 0.06
N MET A 297 33.46 15.92 -0.06
CA MET A 297 34.47 16.32 -1.03
C MET A 297 35.79 15.58 -0.83
N LYS A 298 36.32 15.56 0.41
CA LYS A 298 37.54 14.82 0.75
C LYS A 298 37.39 13.33 0.44
N LEU A 299 36.24 12.74 0.75
CA LEU A 299 35.97 11.33 0.47
C LEU A 299 35.95 11.04 -1.04
N LEU A 300 35.25 11.86 -1.82
CA LEU A 300 35.15 11.74 -3.27
C LEU A 300 36.53 11.90 -3.94
N LEU A 301 37.29 12.92 -3.58
CA LEU A 301 38.66 13.15 -4.09
C LEU A 301 39.60 11.99 -3.74
N LYS A 302 39.58 11.50 -2.49
CA LYS A 302 40.34 10.30 -2.07
C LYS A 302 39.93 9.05 -2.82
N SER A 303 38.67 8.98 -3.27
CA SER A 303 38.12 7.85 -4.02
C SER A 303 38.32 7.97 -5.53
N GLY A 304 39.03 9.01 -6.00
CA GLY A 304 39.40 9.19 -7.41
C GLY A 304 38.42 10.02 -8.22
N ALA A 305 37.61 10.88 -7.60
CA ALA A 305 36.77 11.83 -8.33
C ALA A 305 37.65 12.76 -9.18
N ASP A 306 37.27 12.94 -10.45
CA ASP A 306 38.00 13.83 -11.36
C ASP A 306 37.54 15.28 -11.14
N LYS A 307 38.37 16.05 -10.44
CA LYS A 307 38.17 17.47 -10.19
C LYS A 307 38.25 18.36 -11.44
N ASN A 308 38.63 17.81 -12.60
CA ASN A 308 38.72 18.54 -13.86
C ASN A 308 37.49 18.34 -14.75
N VAL A 309 36.46 17.60 -14.29
CA VAL A 309 35.20 17.48 -15.04
C VAL A 309 34.56 18.86 -15.17
N ARG A 310 34.22 19.21 -16.41
CA ARG A 310 33.53 20.44 -16.76
C ARG A 310 32.03 20.25 -16.70
N ASN A 311 31.32 21.22 -16.11
CA ASN A 311 29.87 21.28 -16.17
C ASN A 311 29.38 21.68 -17.58
N ALA A 312 28.06 21.83 -17.77
CA ALA A 312 27.46 22.20 -19.06
C ALA A 312 27.95 23.56 -19.60
N ASP A 313 28.33 24.49 -18.72
CA ASP A 313 28.90 25.79 -19.08
C ASP A 313 30.40 25.72 -19.42
N GLY A 314 31.01 24.54 -19.30
CA GLY A 314 32.42 24.34 -19.56
C GLY A 314 33.35 24.75 -18.41
N VAL A 315 32.81 25.05 -17.24
CA VAL A 315 33.51 25.49 -16.03
C VAL A 315 33.95 24.26 -15.22
N THR A 316 35.14 24.28 -14.59
CA THR A 316 35.56 23.27 -13.61
C THR A 316 35.34 23.76 -12.18
N ILE A 317 35.31 22.86 -11.19
CA ILE A 317 35.15 23.27 -9.77
C ILE A 317 36.30 24.21 -9.34
N MET A 318 37.50 24.02 -9.91
CA MET A 318 38.64 24.91 -9.67
C MET A 318 38.43 26.31 -10.25
N ASP A 319 37.73 26.44 -11.38
CA ASP A 319 37.42 27.74 -11.98
C ASP A 319 36.36 28.45 -11.14
N GLU A 320 35.29 27.75 -10.76
CA GLU A 320 34.23 28.29 -9.89
C GLU A 320 34.79 28.76 -8.53
N ALA A 321 35.63 27.95 -7.89
CA ALA A 321 36.24 28.31 -6.60
C ALA A 321 37.13 29.56 -6.70
N LYS A 322 37.79 29.79 -7.85
CA LYS A 322 38.57 31.02 -8.07
C LYS A 322 37.66 32.23 -8.32
N ASP A 323 36.62 32.07 -9.12
CA ASP A 323 35.69 33.15 -9.42
C ASP A 323 34.91 33.58 -8.16
N ALA A 324 34.71 32.67 -7.21
CA ALA A 324 34.10 32.91 -5.90
C ALA A 324 35.08 33.37 -4.81
N ASP A 325 36.39 33.48 -5.09
CA ASP A 325 37.45 33.73 -4.10
C ASP A 325 37.44 32.73 -2.91
N ASP A 326 37.13 31.46 -3.16
CA ASP A 326 37.10 30.37 -2.17
C ASP A 326 38.49 29.73 -2.01
N ASP A 327 39.37 30.43 -1.27
CA ASP A 327 40.73 29.97 -0.98
C ASP A 327 40.77 28.58 -0.33
N SER A 328 39.80 28.25 0.52
CA SER A 328 39.72 26.96 1.20
C SER A 328 39.53 25.82 0.21
N MET A 329 38.59 25.98 -0.73
CA MET A 329 38.37 24.98 -1.78
C MET A 329 39.54 24.89 -2.75
N ILE A 330 40.15 26.03 -3.11
CA ILE A 330 41.34 26.07 -3.95
C ILE A 330 42.47 25.27 -3.31
N GLU A 331 42.77 25.49 -2.02
CA GLU A 331 43.77 24.75 -1.27
C GLU A 331 43.44 23.25 -1.20
N LEU A 332 42.17 22.92 -0.93
CA LEU A 332 41.71 21.53 -0.90
C LEU A 332 41.95 20.85 -2.24
N LEU A 333 41.46 21.40 -3.34
CA LEU A 333 41.65 20.83 -4.68
C LEU A 333 43.14 20.71 -5.03
N GLN A 334 43.98 21.69 -4.69
CA GLN A 334 45.42 21.64 -4.92
C GLN A 334 46.11 20.54 -4.11
N SER A 335 45.68 20.30 -2.87
CA SER A 335 46.23 19.23 -2.01
C SER A 335 46.02 17.83 -2.60
N PHE A 336 45.00 17.66 -3.45
CA PHE A 336 44.72 16.44 -4.21
C PHE A 336 45.23 16.50 -5.66
N SER A 337 46.22 17.36 -5.98
CA SER A 337 46.90 17.35 -7.29
C SER A 337 47.90 16.20 -7.37
N GLN A 338 47.92 15.49 -8.51
CA GLN A 338 48.61 14.22 -8.71
C GLN A 338 50.06 14.25 -8.22
N ALA A 339 50.37 13.44 -7.20
CA ALA A 339 51.72 12.89 -7.05
C ALA A 339 51.92 11.88 -8.19
N TRP A 340 52.48 12.34 -9.31
CA TRP A 340 53.05 11.45 -10.32
C TRP A 340 54.39 10.95 -9.81
N THR A 341 54.44 9.68 -9.37
CA THR A 341 55.63 8.83 -9.45
C THR A 341 55.21 7.38 -9.51
#